data_AF-A0A3M2FKV2-F1
#
_entry.id   AF-A0A3M2FKV2-F1
#
_cell.length_a   1.000
_cell.length_b   1.000
_cell.length_c   1.000
_cell.angle_alpha   90.00
_cell.angle_beta   90.00
_cell.angle_gamma   90.00
#
_symmetry.space_group_name_H-M   'P 1'
#
loop_
_entity.id
_entity.type
_entity.pdbx_description
1 polymer ?
#
loop_
_entity_poly.entity_id
_entity_poly.type
_entity_poly.pdbx_seq_one_letter_code
_entity_poly.pdbx_strand_id
1 'polypeptide(L)'
;MHLNSIKQNIRLYLLYSILTMTLQSCGSSYMATYPDSWSKPVHPAQGVCPNIAGEFENKASDAPGNTSFKLHQKHPLYLSDILTSGTLIKGYKHKWITRVKFSAIDKGQLNAEFYKNEKMIHHKTFTLEKDFTCTEEGLLIESHYDKVYEIGGGGRQITQLFFTKGQDGTLILKMVSKESGLALPLLIPMLFSQKTVSFYRFNRFGQRL
;
A
#
# COMPACT_ATOMS: atom_id res chain seq x y z
N MET A 1 -64.29 4.36 5.10
CA MET A 1 -63.49 3.14 4.84
C MET A 1 -62.09 3.39 4.23
N HIS A 2 -61.64 4.63 3.99
CA HIS A 2 -60.36 4.89 3.29
C HIS A 2 -59.10 5.07 4.15
N LEU A 3 -59.21 5.29 5.47
CA LEU A 3 -58.04 5.59 6.32
C LEU A 3 -57.18 4.37 6.72
N ASN A 4 -57.75 3.16 6.73
CA ASN A 4 -57.02 1.95 7.14
C ASN A 4 -56.06 1.44 6.06
N SER A 5 -56.35 1.69 4.78
CA SER A 5 -55.50 1.29 3.64
C SER A 5 -54.19 2.10 3.59
N ILE A 6 -54.23 3.39 3.92
CA ILE A 6 -53.05 4.28 3.90
C ILE A 6 -52.04 3.89 4.98
N LYS A 7 -52.50 3.53 6.19
CA LYS A 7 -51.62 3.08 7.29
C LYS A 7 -50.94 1.74 7.00
N GLN A 8 -51.59 0.83 6.28
CA GLN A 8 -50.99 -0.45 5.87
C GLN A 8 -49.90 -0.27 4.82
N ASN A 9 -50.11 0.61 3.83
CA ASN A 9 -49.11 0.86 2.80
C ASN A 9 -47.84 1.53 3.37
N ILE A 10 -47.97 2.47 4.32
CA ILE A 10 -46.82 3.11 4.96
C ILE A 10 -45.97 2.10 5.75
N ARG A 11 -46.59 1.16 6.45
CA ARG A 11 -45.86 0.09 7.18
C ARG A 11 -45.13 -0.86 6.23
N LEU A 12 -45.72 -1.17 5.07
CA LEU A 12 -45.10 -2.02 4.06
C LEU A 12 -43.88 -1.37 3.40
N TYR A 13 -43.97 -0.07 3.09
CA TYR A 13 -42.84 0.70 2.54
C TYR A 13 -41.69 0.88 3.53
N LEU A 14 -41.99 1.13 4.81
CA LEU A 14 -40.98 1.20 5.88
C LEU A 14 -40.27 -0.15 6.10
N LEU A 15 -41.00 -1.26 6.07
CA LEU A 15 -40.41 -2.60 6.16
C LEU A 15 -39.53 -2.92 4.94
N TYR A 16 -39.96 -2.55 3.73
CA TYR A 16 -39.16 -2.75 2.52
C TYR A 16 -37.88 -1.92 2.51
N SER A 17 -37.92 -0.68 3.00
CA SER A 17 -36.75 0.19 3.08
C SER A 17 -35.78 -0.21 4.20
N ILE A 18 -36.25 -0.80 5.30
CA ILE A 18 -35.39 -1.42 6.32
C ILE A 18 -34.77 -2.73 5.79
N LEU A 19 -35.51 -3.51 5.00
CA LEU A 19 -35.02 -4.76 4.41
C LEU A 19 -33.96 -4.53 3.31
N THR A 20 -34.08 -3.47 2.51
CA THR A 20 -33.06 -3.13 1.51
C THR A 20 -31.79 -2.54 2.13
N MET A 21 -31.88 -1.81 3.25
CA MET A 21 -30.70 -1.33 3.98
C MET A 21 -29.91 -2.44 4.68
N THR A 22 -30.56 -3.55 5.05
CA THR A 22 -29.89 -4.69 5.72
C THR A 22 -29.25 -5.68 4.75
N LEU A 23 -29.66 -5.69 3.47
CA LEU A 23 -29.07 -6.57 2.43
C LEU A 23 -27.83 -5.98 1.74
N GLN A 24 -27.53 -4.69 1.94
CA GLN A 24 -26.31 -4.05 1.39
C GLN A 24 -25.09 -4.07 2.33
N SER A 25 -25.22 -4.58 3.56
CA SER A 25 -24.12 -4.57 4.55
C SER A 25 -23.22 -5.81 4.54
N CYS A 26 -23.53 -6.85 3.76
CA CYS A 26 -22.58 -7.93 3.46
C CYS A 26 -21.68 -7.58 2.27
N GLY A 27 -21.17 -6.35 2.22
CA GLY A 27 -19.98 -6.02 1.44
C GLY A 27 -18.77 -6.63 2.16
N SER A 28 -18.53 -7.93 1.95
CA SER A 28 -17.29 -8.59 2.37
C SER A 28 -16.12 -7.75 1.86
N SER A 29 -15.50 -7.02 2.78
CA SER A 29 -14.35 -6.16 2.51
C SER A 29 -13.18 -7.10 2.26
N TYR A 30 -13.00 -7.54 1.02
CA TYR A 30 -11.90 -8.41 0.64
C TYR A 30 -10.59 -7.61 0.77
N MET A 31 -9.95 -7.70 1.94
CA MET A 31 -8.59 -7.22 2.14
C MET A 31 -7.61 -8.24 1.57
N ALA A 32 -6.56 -7.78 0.91
CA ALA A 32 -5.49 -8.66 0.47
C ALA A 32 -4.87 -9.38 1.68
N THR A 33 -4.72 -10.69 1.58
CA THR A 33 -4.06 -11.52 2.58
C THR A 33 -2.58 -11.68 2.23
N TYR A 34 -1.73 -11.79 3.26
CA TYR A 34 -0.33 -12.14 3.06
C TYR A 34 -0.22 -13.56 2.48
N PRO A 35 0.56 -13.82 1.41
CA PRO A 35 0.63 -15.15 0.81
C PRO A 35 1.24 -16.20 1.74
N ASP A 36 0.54 -17.32 1.93
CA ASP A 36 1.04 -18.44 2.75
C ASP A 36 2.32 -19.08 2.18
N SER A 37 2.54 -18.96 0.87
CA SER A 37 3.73 -19.45 0.18
C SER A 37 4.98 -18.59 0.40
N TRP A 38 4.84 -17.40 0.99
CA TRP A 38 5.97 -16.53 1.30
C TRP A 38 6.48 -16.78 2.72
N SER A 39 7.80 -16.63 2.92
CA SER A 39 8.38 -16.74 4.26
C SER A 39 7.78 -15.67 5.17
N LYS A 40 7.41 -16.03 6.40
CA LYS A 40 6.74 -15.10 7.30
C LYS A 40 7.58 -13.83 7.53
N PRO A 41 6.95 -12.66 7.64
CA PRO A 41 7.64 -11.43 8.01
C PRO A 41 8.22 -11.54 9.43
N VAL A 42 9.40 -10.97 9.62
CA VAL A 42 10.03 -10.80 10.92
C VAL A 42 9.54 -9.48 11.51
N HIS A 43 8.63 -9.56 12.47
CA HIS A 43 8.11 -8.38 13.15
C HIS A 43 9.12 -7.89 14.20
N PRO A 44 9.43 -6.58 14.23
CA PRO A 44 10.24 -6.02 15.29
C PRO A 44 9.44 -5.98 16.60
N ALA A 45 10.16 -5.98 17.73
CA ALA A 45 9.56 -5.63 19.01
C ALA A 45 9.08 -4.17 19.01
N GLN A 46 8.10 -3.85 19.85
CA GLN A 46 7.58 -2.48 19.98
C GLN A 46 8.72 -1.50 20.33
N GLY A 47 8.78 -0.38 19.61
CA GLY A 47 9.82 0.64 19.80
C GLY A 47 11.20 0.30 19.20
N VAL A 48 11.35 -0.85 18.54
CA VAL A 48 12.60 -1.25 17.87
C VAL A 48 12.44 -1.16 16.35
N CYS A 49 13.43 -0.59 15.66
CA CYS A 49 13.42 -0.58 14.20
C CYS A 49 13.74 -1.96 13.62
N PRO A 50 13.02 -2.42 12.59
CA PRO A 50 13.33 -3.69 11.95
C PRO A 50 14.67 -3.62 11.23
N ASN A 51 15.43 -4.71 11.26
CA ASN A 51 16.63 -4.84 10.46
C ASN A 51 16.27 -5.19 9.01
N ILE A 52 16.21 -4.18 8.15
CA ILE A 52 15.98 -4.33 6.71
C ILE A 52 17.29 -4.30 5.89
N ALA A 53 18.45 -4.32 6.54
CA ALA A 53 19.73 -4.28 5.86
C ALA A 53 19.88 -5.47 4.90
N GLY A 54 20.46 -5.19 3.74
CA GLY A 54 20.68 -6.19 2.70
C GLY A 54 20.73 -5.61 1.30
N GLU A 55 20.97 -6.50 0.35
CA GLU A 55 20.99 -6.19 -1.08
C GLU A 55 19.84 -6.93 -1.75
N PHE A 56 19.03 -6.20 -2.50
CA PHE A 56 17.79 -6.67 -3.07
C PHE A 56 17.72 -6.36 -4.56
N GLU A 57 17.07 -7.25 -5.31
CA GLU A 57 16.67 -6.94 -6.67
C GLU A 57 15.75 -5.72 -6.69
N ASN A 58 15.94 -4.84 -7.66
CA ASN A 58 15.10 -3.65 -7.75
C ASN A 58 13.64 -3.98 -8.10
N LYS A 59 13.41 -5.11 -8.78
CA LYS A 59 12.12 -5.51 -9.33
C LYS A 59 11.38 -6.43 -8.35
N ALA A 60 10.15 -6.08 -7.98
CA ALA A 60 9.31 -6.95 -7.17
C ALA A 60 8.80 -8.16 -7.95
N SER A 61 8.69 -9.28 -7.26
CA SER A 61 7.65 -10.28 -7.53
C SER A 61 6.37 -9.87 -6.81
N ASP A 62 5.26 -9.89 -7.54
CA ASP A 62 3.95 -9.53 -7.02
C ASP A 62 3.39 -10.66 -6.14
N ALA A 63 2.61 -10.32 -5.11
CA ALA A 63 1.85 -11.31 -4.36
C ALA A 63 0.64 -11.80 -5.18
N PRO A 64 0.41 -13.12 -5.35
CA PRO A 64 -0.88 -13.60 -5.81
C PRO A 64 -1.89 -13.42 -4.68
N GLY A 65 -2.55 -12.26 -4.62
CA GLY A 65 -3.71 -12.07 -3.76
C GLY A 65 -4.91 -12.86 -4.27
N ASN A 66 -5.77 -13.35 -3.37
CA ASN A 66 -7.05 -13.96 -3.74
C ASN A 66 -7.84 -12.97 -4.62
N THR A 67 -8.10 -13.37 -5.87
CA THR A 67 -8.34 -12.48 -7.01
C THR A 67 -9.76 -11.89 -7.08
N SER A 68 -10.23 -11.26 -6.00
CA SER A 68 -11.42 -10.38 -6.10
C SER A 68 -11.06 -8.98 -6.58
N PHE A 69 -9.79 -8.58 -6.48
CA PHE A 69 -9.31 -7.25 -6.85
C PHE A 69 -8.36 -7.32 -8.05
N LYS A 70 -8.92 -7.42 -9.26
CA LYS A 70 -8.17 -7.24 -10.51
C LYS A 70 -8.05 -5.75 -10.83
N LEU A 71 -7.20 -5.02 -10.10
CA LEU A 71 -6.80 -3.68 -10.52
C LEU A 71 -5.43 -3.76 -11.19
N HIS A 72 -5.47 -3.73 -12.53
CA HIS A 72 -4.40 -3.50 -13.49
C HIS A 72 -2.96 -3.32 -12.96
N GLN A 73 -2.28 -4.39 -12.57
CA GLN A 73 -0.83 -4.36 -12.39
C GLN A 73 -0.16 -5.23 -13.47
N LYS A 74 -0.08 -4.67 -14.70
CA LYS A 74 0.70 -5.25 -15.79
C LYS A 74 2.21 -4.94 -15.66
N HIS A 75 2.63 -4.24 -14.61
CA HIS A 75 4.00 -3.76 -14.47
C HIS A 75 4.56 -4.05 -13.08
N PRO A 76 5.79 -4.58 -12.99
CA PRO A 76 6.44 -4.81 -11.71
C PRO A 76 6.77 -3.49 -11.01
N LEU A 77 6.63 -3.47 -9.69
CA LEU A 77 7.02 -2.36 -8.84
C LEU A 77 8.54 -2.33 -8.66
N TYR A 78 9.15 -1.15 -8.72
CA TYR A 78 10.60 -0.99 -8.50
C TYR A 78 10.91 -0.23 -7.21
N LEU A 79 11.83 -0.75 -6.38
CA LEU A 79 12.30 -0.09 -5.15
C LEU A 79 12.82 1.32 -5.43
N SER A 80 13.56 1.50 -6.51
CA SER A 80 14.06 2.80 -6.92
C SER A 80 12.94 3.82 -7.08
N ASP A 81 11.83 3.44 -7.72
CA ASP A 81 10.71 4.36 -7.93
C ASP A 81 10.06 4.75 -6.60
N ILE A 82 9.89 3.77 -5.70
CA ILE A 82 9.34 4.00 -4.36
C ILE A 82 10.22 4.94 -3.53
N LEU A 83 11.54 4.77 -3.60
CA LEU A 83 12.48 5.47 -2.71
C LEU A 83 12.94 6.82 -3.26
N THR A 84 12.96 7.01 -4.58
CA THR A 84 13.43 8.26 -5.21
C THR A 84 12.29 9.22 -5.56
N SER A 85 11.07 8.74 -5.79
CA SER A 85 9.96 9.58 -6.23
C SER A 85 8.99 9.89 -5.08
N GLY A 86 8.61 11.17 -4.96
CA GLY A 86 7.38 11.57 -4.28
C GLY A 86 6.13 11.33 -5.15
N THR A 87 6.21 10.51 -6.21
CA THR A 87 5.12 10.21 -7.15
C THR A 87 5.42 8.89 -7.85
N LEU A 88 4.79 7.80 -7.42
CA LEU A 88 4.88 6.43 -7.98
C LEU A 88 4.52 6.30 -9.49
N ILE A 89 4.34 7.41 -10.21
CA ILE A 89 3.82 7.48 -11.58
C ILE A 89 4.92 7.73 -12.63
N LYS A 90 6.21 7.87 -12.24
CA LYS A 90 7.34 8.00 -13.20
C LYS A 90 8.22 6.74 -13.32
N GLY A 91 7.62 5.54 -13.22
CA GLY A 91 8.31 4.23 -13.24
C GLY A 91 9.09 3.84 -14.50
N TYR A 92 9.38 4.78 -15.39
CA TYR A 92 10.20 4.57 -16.58
C TYR A 92 11.64 5.05 -16.41
N LYS A 93 11.92 5.96 -15.47
CA LYS A 93 13.25 6.59 -15.37
C LYS A 93 14.29 5.73 -14.66
N HIS A 94 13.89 4.67 -13.95
CA HIS A 94 14.80 3.89 -13.10
C HIS A 94 14.90 2.41 -13.46
N LYS A 95 14.36 1.97 -14.60
CA LYS A 95 14.45 0.58 -15.08
C LYS A 95 15.89 0.05 -15.28
N TRP A 96 16.87 0.94 -15.29
CA TRP A 96 18.29 0.61 -15.39
C TRP A 96 18.93 0.33 -14.02
N ILE A 97 18.24 0.61 -12.90
CA ILE A 97 18.67 0.16 -11.58
C ILE A 97 18.33 -1.32 -11.46
N THR A 98 19.37 -2.13 -11.23
CA THR A 98 19.27 -3.58 -11.09
C THR A 98 19.20 -4.02 -9.63
N ARG A 99 19.84 -3.26 -8.74
CA ARG A 99 19.99 -3.59 -7.32
C ARG A 99 19.80 -2.37 -6.44
N VAL A 100 19.17 -2.57 -5.28
CA VAL A 100 19.09 -1.60 -4.18
C VAL A 100 19.72 -2.22 -2.94
N LYS A 101 20.59 -1.48 -2.26
CA LYS A 101 21.24 -1.89 -1.02
C LYS A 101 20.80 -0.99 0.11
N PHE A 102 20.32 -1.60 1.20
CA PHE A 102 20.02 -0.90 2.44
C PHE A 102 21.11 -1.15 3.48
N SER A 103 21.54 -0.09 4.15
CA SER A 103 22.37 -0.20 5.35
C SER A 103 21.57 -0.71 6.54
N ALA A 104 22.26 -1.12 7.61
CA ALA A 104 21.63 -1.14 8.93
C ALA A 104 21.23 0.27 9.33
N ILE A 105 20.19 0.37 10.16
CA ILE A 105 19.80 1.64 10.76
C ILE A 105 20.80 1.94 11.87
N ASP A 106 21.55 3.02 11.73
CA ASP A 106 22.48 3.49 12.76
C ASP A 106 22.20 4.95 13.07
N LYS A 107 22.11 5.29 14.36
CA LYS A 107 21.79 6.65 14.86
C LYS A 107 20.58 7.28 14.15
N GLY A 108 19.54 6.47 13.88
CA GLY A 108 18.32 6.91 13.20
C GLY A 108 18.48 7.17 11.70
N GLN A 109 19.58 6.75 11.07
CA GLN A 109 19.80 6.89 9.64
C GLN A 109 19.72 5.55 8.92
N LEU A 110 18.98 5.55 7.80
CA LEU A 110 18.93 4.44 6.85
C LEU A 110 19.49 4.94 5.51
N ASN A 111 20.51 4.26 4.97
CA ASN A 111 21.04 4.56 3.66
C ASN A 111 20.51 3.56 2.63
N ALA A 112 20.06 4.07 1.49
CA ALA A 112 19.70 3.30 0.31
C ALA A 112 20.62 3.65 -0.85
N GLU A 113 21.32 2.67 -1.38
CA GLU A 113 22.23 2.80 -2.52
C GLU A 113 21.63 2.10 -3.74
N PHE A 114 21.69 2.74 -4.89
CA PHE A 114 21.11 2.26 -6.14
C PHE A 114 22.20 1.93 -7.13
N TYR A 115 22.12 0.74 -7.72
CA TYR A 115 23.15 0.19 -8.59
C TYR A 115 22.61 -0.12 -9.98
N LYS A 116 23.42 0.18 -11.00
CA LYS A 116 23.31 -0.40 -12.35
C LYS A 116 24.46 -1.39 -12.51
N ASN A 117 24.15 -2.68 -12.59
CA ASN A 117 25.15 -3.75 -12.52
C ASN A 117 25.97 -3.55 -11.23
N GLU A 118 27.30 -3.49 -11.32
CA GLU A 118 28.19 -3.28 -10.17
C GLU A 118 28.48 -1.81 -9.85
N LYS A 119 27.98 -0.86 -10.64
CA LYS A 119 28.25 0.57 -10.41
C LYS A 119 27.14 1.21 -9.59
N MET A 120 27.51 1.84 -8.46
CA MET A 120 26.61 2.72 -7.73
C MET A 120 26.36 3.99 -8.56
N ILE A 121 25.09 4.34 -8.75
CA ILE A 121 24.66 5.45 -9.60
C ILE A 121 23.92 6.54 -8.82
N HIS A 122 23.41 6.20 -7.64
CA HIS A 122 22.67 7.11 -6.77
C HIS A 122 22.69 6.58 -5.34
N HIS A 123 22.54 7.48 -4.37
CA HIS A 123 22.37 7.13 -2.97
C HIS A 123 21.38 8.10 -2.33
N LYS A 124 20.66 7.64 -1.32
CA LYS A 124 19.73 8.45 -0.53
C LYS A 124 19.81 8.05 0.94
N THR A 125 19.83 9.05 1.81
CA THR A 125 19.79 8.87 3.27
C THR A 125 18.41 9.27 3.76
N PHE A 126 17.80 8.39 4.56
CA PHE A 126 16.54 8.60 5.25
C PHE A 126 16.81 8.79 6.74
N THR A 127 16.06 9.68 7.36
CA THR A 127 16.19 10.04 8.78
C THR A 127 14.94 9.65 9.54
N LEU A 128 15.10 9.01 10.69
CA LEU A 128 14.03 8.63 11.61
C LEU A 128 13.22 9.87 12.02
N GLU A 129 11.91 9.72 12.17
CA GLU A 129 10.90 10.76 12.49
C GLU A 129 10.72 11.85 11.42
N LYS A 130 11.64 11.99 10.47
CA LYS A 130 11.53 12.92 9.35
C LYS A 130 11.05 12.23 8.07
N ASP A 131 11.74 11.16 7.68
CA ASP A 131 11.52 10.43 6.42
C ASP A 131 10.87 9.06 6.65
N PHE A 132 11.07 8.47 7.84
CA PHE A 132 10.45 7.20 8.22
C PHE A 132 10.19 7.11 9.72
N THR A 133 9.31 6.19 10.13
CA THR A 133 9.10 5.82 11.53
C THR A 133 9.16 4.30 11.69
N CYS A 134 9.40 3.82 12.91
CA CYS A 134 9.45 2.39 13.21
C CYS A 134 8.19 2.00 13.98
N THR A 135 7.51 0.96 13.51
CA THR A 135 6.25 0.44 14.05
C THR A 135 6.34 -1.08 14.23
N GLU A 136 5.37 -1.67 14.92
CA GLU A 136 5.25 -3.12 15.05
C GLU A 136 5.02 -3.83 13.69
N GLU A 137 4.50 -3.11 12.70
CA GLU A 137 4.33 -3.63 11.33
C GLU A 137 5.65 -3.57 10.52
N GLY A 138 6.60 -2.74 10.94
CA GLY A 138 7.88 -2.52 10.27
C GLY A 138 8.27 -1.05 10.15
N LEU A 139 9.19 -0.77 9.23
CA LEU A 139 9.65 0.58 8.91
C LEU A 139 8.63 1.24 7.99
N LEU A 140 8.00 2.31 8.45
CA LEU A 140 6.96 3.05 7.75
C LEU A 140 7.56 4.26 7.02
N ILE A 141 7.33 4.35 5.72
CA ILE A 141 7.53 5.55 4.90
C ILE A 141 6.16 6.00 4.37
N GLU A 142 5.83 7.27 4.51
CA GLU A 142 4.62 7.84 3.90
C GLU A 142 4.95 8.47 2.54
N SER A 143 4.25 8.01 1.50
CA SER A 143 4.31 8.59 0.17
C SER A 143 3.03 9.38 -0.10
N HIS A 144 3.18 10.65 -0.49
CA HIS A 144 2.07 11.48 -0.92
C HIS A 144 2.09 11.63 -2.43
N TYR A 145 0.95 11.53 -3.10
CA TYR A 145 0.87 11.82 -4.53
C TYR A 145 -0.39 12.58 -4.86
N ASP A 146 -0.24 13.45 -5.86
CA ASP A 146 -1.36 14.16 -6.45
C ASP A 146 -2.00 13.26 -7.49
N LYS A 147 -3.25 12.83 -7.24
CA LYS A 147 -4.11 12.33 -8.30
C LYS A 147 -4.73 13.53 -9.00
N VAL A 148 -4.42 13.69 -10.28
CA VAL A 148 -5.20 14.53 -11.17
C VAL A 148 -6.37 13.67 -11.65
N TYR A 149 -7.58 13.95 -11.19
CA TYR A 149 -8.77 13.31 -11.76
C TYR A 149 -9.09 14.00 -13.09
N GLU A 150 -9.53 13.22 -14.09
CA GLU A 150 -9.88 13.72 -15.44
C GLU A 150 -11.00 14.79 -15.43
N ILE A 151 -11.68 15.00 -14.30
CA ILE A 151 -12.81 15.93 -14.12
C ILE A 151 -12.43 17.15 -13.25
N GLY A 152 -11.18 17.62 -13.33
CA GLY A 152 -10.77 18.94 -12.81
C GLY A 152 -10.64 19.08 -11.28
N GLY A 153 -10.81 18.00 -10.52
CA GLY A 153 -10.47 17.95 -9.09
C GLY A 153 -9.10 17.29 -8.88
N GLY A 154 -8.20 17.94 -8.14
CA GLY A 154 -6.97 17.31 -7.65
C GLY A 154 -7.17 16.78 -6.24
N GLY A 155 -6.76 15.53 -5.96
CA GLY A 155 -6.80 14.96 -4.63
C GLY A 155 -5.44 14.44 -4.21
N ARG A 156 -4.99 14.77 -2.99
CA ARG A 156 -3.75 14.22 -2.40
C ARG A 156 -4.05 12.86 -1.79
N GLN A 157 -3.52 11.81 -2.40
CA GLN A 157 -3.60 10.47 -1.85
C GLN A 157 -2.36 10.18 -1.01
N ILE A 158 -2.56 9.51 0.12
CA ILE A 158 -1.50 9.11 1.03
C ILE A 158 -1.38 7.59 0.93
N THR A 159 -0.18 7.09 0.68
CA THR A 159 0.10 5.65 0.74
C THR A 159 1.17 5.41 1.79
N GLN A 160 0.86 4.49 2.69
CA GLN A 160 1.78 4.04 3.72
C GLN A 160 2.52 2.81 3.22
N LEU A 161 3.84 2.85 3.33
CA LEU A 161 4.76 1.83 2.84
C LEU A 161 5.46 1.22 4.05
N PHE A 162 5.14 -0.03 4.37
CA PHE A 162 5.74 -0.75 5.48
C PHE A 162 6.77 -1.74 4.95
N PHE A 163 8.02 -1.54 5.33
CA PHE A 163 9.14 -2.40 4.99
C PHE A 163 9.45 -3.34 6.16
N THR A 164 9.54 -4.63 5.85
CA THR A 164 10.00 -5.66 6.77
C THR A 164 10.82 -6.70 6.03
N LYS A 165 11.50 -7.59 6.77
CA LYS A 165 12.30 -8.67 6.20
C LYS A 165 11.59 -10.00 6.40
N GLY A 166 11.55 -10.84 5.36
CA GLY A 166 11.13 -12.23 5.48
C GLY A 166 12.14 -13.05 6.26
N GLN A 167 11.70 -14.18 6.83
CA GLN A 167 12.59 -15.16 7.48
C GLN A 167 13.67 -15.71 6.53
N ASP A 168 13.39 -15.74 5.23
CA ASP A 168 14.35 -16.11 4.18
C ASP A 168 15.32 -14.98 3.79
N GLY A 169 15.15 -13.80 4.39
CA GLY A 169 15.94 -12.61 4.14
C GLY A 169 15.49 -11.76 2.95
N THR A 170 14.36 -12.07 2.29
CA THR A 170 13.74 -11.20 1.28
C THR A 170 13.19 -9.92 1.90
N LEU A 171 13.08 -8.85 1.11
CA LEU A 171 12.43 -7.62 1.56
C LEU A 171 10.95 -7.67 1.20
N ILE A 172 10.10 -7.47 2.19
CA ILE A 172 8.65 -7.44 2.05
C ILE A 172 8.21 -5.98 2.17
N LEU A 173 7.41 -5.54 1.20
CA LEU A 173 6.75 -4.25 1.21
C LEU A 173 5.24 -4.45 1.29
N LYS A 174 4.61 -3.94 2.34
CA LYS A 174 3.16 -3.80 2.45
C LYS A 174 2.79 -2.35 2.11
N MET A 175 2.00 -2.17 1.06
CA MET A 175 1.45 -0.87 0.68
C MET A 175 0.00 -0.76 1.15
N VAL A 176 -0.31 0.31 1.87
CA VAL A 176 -1.67 0.62 2.33
C VAL A 176 -2.07 1.97 1.76
N SER A 177 -3.04 1.96 0.85
CA SER A 177 -3.63 3.18 0.32
C SER A 177 -4.63 3.76 1.33
N LYS A 178 -4.39 5.01 1.75
CA LYS A 178 -5.37 5.84 2.44
C LYS A 178 -5.98 6.79 1.43
N GLU A 179 -7.21 6.53 1.03
CA GLU A 179 -8.01 7.53 0.34
C GLU A 179 -8.40 8.61 1.36
N SER A 180 -7.94 9.84 1.14
CA SER A 180 -8.47 11.00 1.85
C SER A 180 -9.83 11.29 1.21
N GLY A 181 -10.90 11.18 2.00
CA GLY A 181 -12.27 11.44 1.57
C GLY A 181 -12.53 12.92 1.32
N LEU A 182 -11.74 13.57 0.46
CA LEU A 182 -11.96 14.95 0.06
C LEU A 182 -13.20 15.00 -0.85
N ALA A 183 -14.35 14.98 -0.20
CA ALA A 183 -15.60 15.43 -0.76
C ALA A 183 -15.42 16.92 -1.12
N LEU A 184 -15.26 17.20 -2.41
CA LEU A 184 -15.73 18.47 -2.94
C LEU A 184 -17.22 18.60 -2.56
N PRO A 185 -17.73 19.82 -2.30
CA PRO A 185 -19.05 20.07 -1.71
C PRO A 185 -20.18 19.76 -2.70
N LEU A 186 -20.30 18.50 -3.11
CA LEU A 186 -21.51 17.93 -3.64
C LEU A 186 -22.21 17.28 -2.45
N LEU A 187 -23.41 17.78 -2.19
CA LEU A 187 -24.39 17.46 -1.14
C LEU A 187 -24.80 15.98 -1.06
N ILE A 188 -23.85 15.05 -1.09
CA ILE A 188 -24.10 13.62 -0.89
C ILE A 188 -22.93 13.04 -0.10
N PRO A 189 -23.15 12.46 1.09
CA PRO A 189 -22.11 11.75 1.83
C PRO A 189 -21.78 10.47 1.08
N MET A 190 -20.81 10.52 0.17
CA MET A 190 -20.24 9.31 -0.40
C MET A 190 -19.23 8.71 0.59
N LEU A 191 -19.66 7.67 1.30
CA LEU A 191 -18.81 6.80 2.10
C LEU A 191 -17.90 6.00 1.16
N PHE A 192 -16.74 6.55 0.80
CA PHE A 192 -15.66 5.74 0.24
C PHE A 192 -14.44 5.79 1.17
N SER A 193 -14.38 4.81 2.06
CA SER A 193 -13.15 4.43 2.76
C SER A 193 -12.88 2.97 2.44
N GLN A 194 -12.33 2.69 1.26
CA GLN A 194 -11.78 1.37 0.99
C GLN A 194 -10.26 1.46 1.13
N LYS A 195 -9.75 1.02 2.29
CA LYS A 195 -8.32 0.79 2.47
C LYS A 195 -7.94 -0.40 1.60
N THR A 196 -7.22 -0.15 0.51
CA THR A 196 -6.63 -1.22 -0.30
C THR A 196 -5.24 -1.54 0.24
N VAL A 197 -4.95 -2.84 0.32
CA VAL A 197 -3.66 -3.38 0.78
C VAL A 197 -3.05 -4.20 -0.35
N SER A 198 -1.75 -4.02 -0.59
CA SER A 198 -0.98 -4.80 -1.55
C SER A 198 0.34 -5.23 -0.93
N PHE A 199 0.83 -6.42 -1.29
CA PHE A 199 2.11 -6.95 -0.82
C PHE A 199 3.05 -7.20 -1.99
N TYR A 200 4.32 -6.82 -1.82
CA TYR A 200 5.39 -7.04 -2.77
C TYR A 200 6.56 -7.71 -2.07
N ARG A 201 7.26 -8.57 -2.81
CA ARG A 201 8.48 -9.23 -2.33
C ARG A 201 9.62 -8.95 -3.28
N PHE A 202 10.74 -8.52 -2.72
CA PHE A 202 11.99 -8.28 -3.43
C PHE A 202 13.00 -9.32 -2.96
N ASN A 203 13.48 -10.13 -3.91
CA ASN A 203 14.44 -11.17 -3.63
C ASN A 203 15.78 -10.57 -3.21
N ARG A 204 16.55 -11.33 -2.42
CA ARG A 204 17.94 -10.97 -2.19
C ARG A 204 18.68 -11.00 -3.52
N PHE A 205 19.51 -9.99 -3.75
CA PHE A 205 20.29 -9.93 -4.97
C PHE A 205 21.18 -11.18 -5.09
N GLY A 206 21.15 -11.82 -6.26
CA GLY A 206 21.94 -13.02 -6.53
C GLY A 206 21.37 -14.35 -6.01
N GLN A 207 20.25 -14.33 -5.27
CA GLN A 207 19.50 -15.56 -5.00
C GLN A 207 18.52 -15.85 -6.14
N ARG A 208 18.75 -16.96 -6.84
CA ARG A 208 17.73 -17.56 -7.72
C ARG A 208 16.82 -18.42 -6.84
N LEU A 209 15.53 -18.09 -6.82
CA LEU A 209 14.47 -18.99 -6.34
C LEU A 209 14.23 -20.11 -7.35
#